data_AF-A0A0F9TZU6-F1
#
_entry.id   AF-A0A0F9TZU6-F1
#
_cell.length_a   1.000
_cell.length_b   1.000
_cell.length_c   1.000
_cell.angle_alpha   90.00
_cell.angle_beta   90.00
_cell.angle_gamma   90.00
#
_symmetry.space_group_name_H-M   'P 1'
#
loop_
_entity.id
_entity.type
_entity.pdbx_description
1 polymer ?
#
loop_
_entity_poly.entity_id
_entity_poly.type
_entity_poly.pdbx_seq_one_letter_code
_entity_poly.pdbx_strand_id
1 'polypeptide(L)' 'MNIAEIKTAVDAGKSVHWSNEGYVVRKDTLDQYLIVFEPNGSVIGLTDRSGGRLNGHEEEFFLADRDV' A
#
# COMPACT_ATOMS: atom_id res chain seq x y z
N MET A 1 -5.49 7.64 3.90
CA MET A 1 -6.29 6.85 2.96
C MET A 1 -6.82 5.60 3.67
N ASN A 2 -8.10 5.28 3.53
CA ASN A 2 -8.68 4.04 4.05
C ASN A 2 -8.40 2.83 3.12
N ILE A 3 -8.75 1.61 3.56
CA ILE A 3 -8.50 0.37 2.80
C ILE A 3 -9.06 0.45 1.38
N ALA A 4 -10.28 0.96 1.20
CA ALA A 4 -10.95 0.99 -0.10
C ALA A 4 -10.27 2.01 -1.05
N GLU A 5 -9.89 3.18 -0.53
CA GLU A 5 -9.17 4.21 -1.28
C GLU A 5 -7.81 3.71 -1.76
N ILE A 6 -7.06 3.04 -0.87
CA ILE A 6 -5.74 2.48 -1.19
C ILE A 6 -5.86 1.43 -2.29
N LYS A 7 -6.77 0.45 -2.14
CA LYS A 7 -6.96 -0.60 -3.14
C LYS A 7 -7.37 -0.02 -4.50
N THR A 8 -8.31 0.93 -4.50
CA THR A 8 -8.76 1.61 -5.72
C THR A 8 -7.61 2.35 -6.42
N ALA A 9 -6.77 3.06 -5.66
CA ALA A 9 -5.63 3.77 -6.21
C ALA A 9 -4.59 2.81 -6.81
N VAL A 10 -4.29 1.71 -6.11
CA VAL A 10 -3.36 0.67 -6.58
C VAL A 10 -3.90 -0.03 -7.82
N ASP A 11 -5.18 -0.41 -7.84
CA ASP A 11 -5.84 -1.00 -9.01
C ASP A 11 -5.86 -0.02 -10.21
N ALA A 12 -5.90 1.29 -9.96
CA ALA A 12 -5.80 2.33 -10.97
C ALA A 12 -4.35 2.63 -11.41
N GLY A 13 -3.36 1.88 -10.91
CA GLY A 13 -1.95 2.03 -11.25
C GLY A 13 -1.23 3.19 -10.55
N LYS A 14 -1.87 3.87 -9.59
CA LYS A 14 -1.24 4.96 -8.85
C LYS A 14 -0.25 4.42 -7.82
N SER A 15 0.82 5.18 -7.56
CA SER A 15 1.77 4.85 -6.50
C SER A 15 1.23 5.31 -5.15
N VAL A 16 0.84 4.35 -4.30
CA VAL A 16 0.48 4.61 -2.90
C VAL A 16 1.67 4.25 -2.02
N HIS A 17 2.04 5.15 -1.12
CA HIS A 17 3.12 4.95 -0.15
C HIS A 17 2.58 4.87 1.28
N TRP A 18 3.38 4.32 2.20
CA TRP A 18 3.08 4.28 3.64
C TRP A 18 4.25 4.82 4.46
N SER A 19 4.01 5.77 5.36
CA SER A 19 4.98 6.37 6.29
C SER A 19 6.13 7.16 5.64
N ASN A 20 6.74 6.68 4.55
CA ASN A 20 7.72 7.36 3.72
C ASN A 20 7.76 6.77 2.30
N GLU A 21 8.49 7.41 1.39
CA GLU A 21 8.57 7.03 -0.02
C GLU A 21 9.13 5.62 -0.26
N GLY A 22 9.90 5.05 0.67
CA GLY A 22 10.50 3.72 0.53
C GLY A 22 9.52 2.57 0.69
N TYR A 23 8.34 2.78 1.28
CA TYR A 23 7.29 1.76 1.39
C TYR A 23 6.21 2.02 0.36
N VAL A 24 5.99 1.06 -0.54
CA VAL A 24 5.02 1.17 -1.64
C VAL A 24 3.98 0.07 -1.51
N VAL A 25 2.70 0.42 -1.69
CA VAL A 25 1.62 -0.56 -1.74
C VAL A 25 1.54 -1.15 -3.14
N ARG A 26 1.63 -2.48 -3.22
CA ARG A 26 1.56 -3.25 -4.47
C ARG A 26 0.46 -4.30 -4.37
N LYS A 27 -0.14 -4.63 -5.51
CA LYS A 27 -1.00 -5.80 -5.68
C LYS A 27 -0.20 -6.91 -6.35
N ASP A 28 -0.14 -8.08 -5.73
CA ASP A 28 0.58 -9.22 -6.28
C ASP A 28 -0.27 -10.05 -7.24
N THR A 29 0.30 -11.11 -7.81
CA THR A 29 -0.38 -12.01 -8.75
C THR A 29 -1.45 -12.90 -8.11
N LEU A 30 -1.60 -12.86 -6.78
CA LEU A 30 -2.61 -13.57 -6.01
C LEU A 30 -3.73 -12.64 -5.53
N ASP A 31 -3.80 -11.41 -6.09
CA ASP A 31 -4.71 -10.34 -5.68
C ASP A 31 -4.55 -9.88 -4.22
N GLN A 32 -3.38 -10.12 -3.61
CA GLN A 32 -3.05 -9.62 -2.27
C GLN A 32 -2.50 -8.21 -2.36
N TYR A 33 -2.87 -7.37 -1.40
CA TYR A 33 -2.31 -6.03 -1.26
C TYR A 33 -1.24 -6.04 -0.19
N LEU A 34 -0.06 -5.59 -0.55
CA LEU A 34 1.16 -5.70 0.23
C LEU A 34 1.83 -4.33 0.32
N ILE A 35 2.37 -4.01 1.49
CA ILE A 35 3.28 -2.90 1.70
C ILE A 35 4.69 -3.45 1.52
N VAL A 36 5.40 -2.97 0.51
CA VAL A 36 6.74 -3.43 0.14
C VAL A 36 7.74 -2.32 0.45
N PHE A 37 8.75 -2.62 1.26
CA PHE A 37 9.90 -1.72 1.43
C PHE A 37 10.90 -1.96 0.32
N GLU A 38 10.90 -1.10 -0.70
CA GLU A 38 11.69 -1.29 -1.93
C GLU A 38 13.20 -1.43 -1.70
N PRO A 39 13.85 -0.72 -0.75
CA PRO A 39 15.30 -0.82 -0.56
C PRO A 39 15.82 -2.22 -0.21
N ASN A 40 15.00 -3.09 0.39
CA ASN A 40 15.43 -4.43 0.78
C ASN A 40 14.41 -5.55 0.49
N GLY A 41 13.26 -5.22 -0.10
CA GLY A 41 12.23 -6.18 -0.48
C GLY A 41 11.43 -6.75 0.69
N SER A 42 11.49 -6.17 1.88
CA SER A 42 10.65 -6.61 3.00
C SER A 42 9.17 -6.38 2.70
N VAL A 43 8.31 -7.31 3.11
CA VAL A 43 6.89 -7.31 2.76
C VAL A 43 6.03 -7.44 4.01
N ILE A 44 5.00 -6.59 4.09
CA ILE A 44 3.97 -6.61 5.11
C ILE A 44 2.62 -6.66 4.39
N GLY A 45 1.61 -7.36 4.93
CA GLY A 45 0.25 -7.26 4.37
C GLY A 45 -0.30 -5.85 4.53
N LEU A 46 -1.05 -5.34 3.57
CA LEU A 46 -1.73 -4.03 3.72
C LEU A 46 -2.67 -4.02 4.93
N THR A 47 -3.30 -5.15 5.20
CA THR A 47 -4.24 -5.34 6.30
C THR A 47 -3.78 -6.44 7.25
N ASP A 48 -4.39 -6.50 8.43
CA ASP A 48 -4.30 -7.68 9.29
C ASP A 48 -4.87 -8.93 8.59
N ARG A 49 -4.71 -10.09 9.24
CA ARG A 49 -5.14 -11.39 8.67
C ARG A 49 -6.64 -11.47 8.37
N SER A 50 -7.47 -10.64 9.00
CA SER A 50 -8.91 -10.60 8.75
C SER A 50 -9.28 -9.78 7.51
N GLY A 51 -8.38 -8.91 7.05
CA GLY A 51 -8.65 -7.97 5.96
C GLY A 51 -9.35 -6.68 6.40
N GLY A 52 -9.71 -6.55 7.69
CA GLY A 52 -10.59 -5.49 8.18
C GLY A 52 -9.89 -4.24 8.72
N ARG A 53 -8.59 -4.31 9.03
CA ARG A 53 -7.81 -3.19 9.57
C ARG A 53 -6.50 -3.05 8.82
N LEU A 54 -6.08 -1.82 8.52
CA LEU A 54 -4.75 -1.54 7.98
C LEU A 54 -3.65 -1.97 8.98
N ASN A 55 -2.52 -2.40 8.44
CA ASN A 55 -1.27 -2.39 9.19
C ASN A 55 -0.66 -1.00 9.01
N GLY A 56 -0.96 -0.09 9.96
CA GLY A 56 -0.65 1.33 9.91
C GLY A 56 -1.89 2.20 10.17
N HIS A 57 -1.68 3.49 10.36
CA HIS A 57 -2.76 4.47 10.48
C HIS A 57 -3.13 5.06 9.12
N GLU A 58 -4.40 5.40 8.89
CA GLU A 58 -4.87 5.87 7.58
C GLU A 58 -4.11 7.12 7.11
N GLU A 59 -3.79 8.05 8.02
CA GLU A 59 -3.05 9.27 7.76
C GLU A 59 -1.60 9.06 7.31
N GLU A 60 -1.04 7.86 7.50
CA GLU A 60 0.32 7.53 7.06
C GLU A 60 0.37 7.11 5.59
N PHE A 61 -0.79 6.91 4.94
CA PHE A 61 -0.87 6.51 3.54
C PHE A 61 -1.14 7.71 2.64
N PHE A 62 -0.35 7.84 1.57
CA PHE A 62 -0.41 8.97 0.64
C PHE A 62 -0.11 8.54 -0.79
N LEU A 63 -0.58 9.32 -1.77
CA LEU A 63 -0.21 9.16 -3.18
C LEU A 63 1.13 9.85 -3.44
N ALA A 64 1.97 9.28 -4.29
CA ALA A 64 3.15 9.99 -4.79
C ALA A 64 2.71 11.22 -5.61
N ASP A 65 3.47 12.32 -5.52
CA ASP A 65 3.20 13.55 -6.26
C ASP A 65 3.44 13.44 -7.78
N ARG A 66 3.93 12.29 -8.28
CA ARG A 66 4.13 12.01 -9.70
C ARG A 66 3.77 10.57 -10.04
N ASP A 67 2.82 10.40 -10.95
CA ASP A 67 2.67 9.16 -11.71
C ASP A 67 3.93 9.01 -12.59
N VAL A 68 4.71 7.95 -12.40
CA VAL A 68 5.88 7.60 -13.24
C VAL A 68 5.46 6.90 -14.52
#